data_AF-A0A7J2L5U6-F1
#
_entry.id   AF-A0A7J2L5U6-F1
#
_cell.length_a   1.000
_cell.length_b   1.000
_cell.length_c   1.000
_cell.angle_alpha   90.00
_cell.angle_beta   90.00
_cell.angle_gamma   90.00
#
_symmetry.space_group_name_H-M   'P 1'
#
loop_
_entity.id
_entity.type
_entity.pdbx_description
1 polymer ?
#
loop_
_entity_poly.entity_id
_entity_poly.type
_entity_poly.pdbx_seq_one_letter_code
_entity_poly.pdbx_strand_id
1 'polypeptide(L)'
;PELSKEEYYEAFLEGLKWLGIEWDVLDYASDHLEKFYEYAERLIKEGKAYVCSCKSSEIRRNRRLMKECKCRKNTTKENLELWEKMFSVLREGEASLRLKISMTHKNAAMRDPTIMRIVEHSHPRTGNKYRVWPTYDFATALMDVWEGVTHRIRSKEFEMRKELQQFIQKCFGFKSPFITEIARFNLEGVPSSGRKIREMIKKGELLGWDDPRLTTLIALRRRGFVPEAIREFLISTGVSKAESVLTWDMLESFNRKVIDPKCNRYFCVLNPVKIRIKGAREIKETQVKLHPDFPERGERRIPIDLDEIYIEREDLKKLRGKVVRLIGLFNVKLDKEANFVGDEIVKEMPKIHWVSKNNVRVRILMPNGKIREGIAEPEVKKLEVDEKIQFVRVGFCRLDRKEPELFFYFTHK
;
A
#
# COMPACT_ATOMS: atom_id res chain seq x y z
N PRO A 1 1.20 -20.59 -8.67
CA PRO A 1 2.40 -20.27 -9.50
C PRO A 1 2.22 -18.97 -10.31
N GLU A 2 1.18 -18.85 -11.15
CA GLU A 2 0.99 -17.72 -12.09
C GLU A 2 1.06 -16.31 -11.49
N LEU A 3 0.52 -16.14 -10.27
CA LEU A 3 0.44 -14.84 -9.60
C LEU A 3 1.61 -14.58 -8.64
N SER A 4 2.44 -15.59 -8.39
CA SER A 4 3.62 -15.48 -7.54
C SER A 4 4.76 -14.92 -8.38
N LYS A 5 5.45 -13.90 -7.87
CA LYS A 5 6.63 -13.32 -8.49
C LYS A 5 7.68 -13.05 -7.44
N GLU A 6 8.94 -13.19 -7.81
CA GLU A 6 10.11 -12.96 -6.94
C GLU A 6 10.04 -11.57 -6.26
N GLU A 7 9.77 -10.53 -7.06
CA GLU A 7 9.61 -9.14 -6.60
C GLU A 7 8.58 -8.96 -5.47
N TYR A 8 7.56 -9.83 -5.39
CA TYR A 8 6.54 -9.74 -4.33
C TYR A 8 7.03 -10.31 -3.00
N TYR A 9 7.89 -11.34 -3.03
CA TYR A 9 8.44 -11.91 -1.79
C TYR A 9 9.28 -10.87 -1.07
N GLU A 10 10.20 -10.23 -1.81
CA GLU A 10 11.03 -9.15 -1.28
C GLU A 10 10.18 -7.98 -0.79
N ALA A 11 9.23 -7.51 -1.60
CA ALA A 11 8.36 -6.40 -1.22
C ALA A 11 7.52 -6.67 0.05
N PHE A 12 7.06 -7.91 0.27
CA PHE A 12 6.37 -8.25 1.52
C PHE A 12 7.30 -8.22 2.72
N LEU A 13 8.49 -8.83 2.61
CA LEU A 13 9.47 -8.87 3.71
C LEU A 13 9.98 -7.47 4.05
N GLU A 14 10.29 -6.65 3.04
CA GLU A 14 10.67 -5.25 3.23
C GLU A 14 9.55 -4.41 3.83
N GLY A 15 8.31 -4.63 3.41
CA GLY A 15 7.14 -3.94 3.96
C GLY A 15 6.92 -4.25 5.45
N LEU A 16 7.04 -5.53 5.83
CA LEU A 16 6.95 -5.96 7.24
C LEU A 16 8.09 -5.38 8.07
N LYS A 17 9.34 -5.49 7.59
CA LYS A 17 10.52 -4.88 8.25
C LYS A 17 10.38 -3.37 8.40
N TRP A 18 9.89 -2.69 7.37
CA TRP A 18 9.66 -1.24 7.42
C TRP A 18 8.62 -0.86 8.48
N LEU A 19 7.58 -1.67 8.67
CA LEU A 19 6.63 -1.49 9.77
C LEU A 19 7.19 -1.87 11.15
N GLY A 20 8.45 -2.30 11.24
CA GLY A 20 9.07 -2.81 12.46
C GLY A 20 8.40 -4.08 12.97
N ILE A 21 7.93 -4.93 12.05
CA ILE A 21 7.36 -6.26 12.37
C ILE A 21 8.47 -7.28 12.17
N GLU A 22 8.77 -7.99 13.24
CA GLU A 22 9.64 -9.16 13.24
C GLU A 22 8.79 -10.43 13.28
N TRP A 23 9.33 -11.52 12.75
CA TRP A 23 8.66 -12.82 12.72
C TRP A 23 9.66 -13.89 13.18
N ASP A 24 9.17 -14.89 13.90
CA ASP A 24 10.01 -15.98 14.41
C ASP A 24 10.38 -16.98 13.31
N VAL A 25 9.45 -17.24 12.39
CA VAL A 25 9.60 -18.25 11.32
C VAL A 25 9.16 -17.67 9.99
N LEU A 26 9.99 -17.86 8.96
CA LEU A 26 9.64 -17.61 7.57
C LEU A 26 9.40 -18.95 6.89
N ASP A 27 8.14 -19.26 6.62
CA ASP A 27 7.74 -20.49 5.96
C ASP A 27 7.07 -20.21 4.61
N TYR A 28 7.24 -21.14 3.68
CA TYR A 28 6.69 -21.06 2.35
C TYR A 28 5.93 -22.33 2.02
N ALA A 29 4.65 -22.18 1.66
CA ALA A 29 3.82 -23.29 1.22
C ALA A 29 4.47 -24.13 0.11
N SER A 30 5.28 -23.52 -0.77
CA SER A 30 5.95 -24.23 -1.86
C SER A 30 6.99 -25.26 -1.40
N ASP A 31 7.46 -25.19 -0.16
CA ASP A 31 8.45 -26.11 0.40
C ASP A 31 7.81 -27.39 0.93
N HIS A 32 6.48 -27.39 1.08
CA HIS A 32 5.69 -28.50 1.65
C HIS A 32 4.88 -29.28 0.60
N LEU A 33 5.18 -29.16 -0.69
CA LEU A 33 4.38 -29.78 -1.76
C LEU A 33 4.28 -31.29 -1.64
N GLU A 34 5.40 -31.98 -1.35
CA GLU A 34 5.39 -33.43 -1.15
C GLU A 34 4.48 -33.83 0.02
N LYS A 35 4.57 -33.09 1.13
CA LYS A 35 3.71 -33.30 2.30
C LYS A 35 2.24 -33.06 1.95
N PHE A 36 1.91 -32.05 1.13
CA PHE A 36 0.54 -31.89 0.65
C PHE A 36 0.07 -33.09 -0.19
N TYR A 37 0.93 -33.67 -1.02
CA TYR A 37 0.61 -34.86 -1.82
C TYR A 37 0.32 -36.08 -0.94
N GLU A 38 1.13 -36.32 0.09
CA GLU A 38 0.91 -37.42 1.05
C GLU A 38 -0.48 -37.33 1.70
N TYR A 39 -0.87 -36.13 2.15
CA TYR A 39 -2.18 -35.92 2.78
C TYR A 39 -3.33 -36.01 1.78
N ALA A 40 -3.12 -35.53 0.54
CA ALA A 40 -4.08 -35.69 -0.54
C ALA A 40 -4.32 -37.17 -0.89
N GLU A 41 -3.24 -37.95 -1.01
CA GLU A 41 -3.30 -39.38 -1.29
C GLU A 41 -3.95 -40.16 -0.14
N ARG A 42 -3.65 -39.81 1.11
CA ARG A 42 -4.33 -40.37 2.29
C ARG A 42 -5.84 -40.18 2.23
N LEU A 43 -6.32 -38.99 1.84
CA LEU A 43 -7.76 -38.75 1.67
C LEU A 43 -8.37 -39.62 0.58
N ILE A 44 -7.64 -39.88 -0.52
CA ILE A 44 -8.09 -40.79 -1.57
C ILE A 44 -8.20 -42.22 -1.02
N LYS A 45 -7.16 -42.71 -0.34
CA LYS A 45 -7.11 -44.06 0.27
C LYS A 45 -8.26 -44.27 1.27
N GLU A 46 -8.59 -43.25 2.05
CA GLU A 46 -9.70 -43.27 3.01
C GLU A 46 -11.09 -43.04 2.37
N GLY A 47 -11.18 -42.92 1.03
CA GLY A 47 -12.45 -42.70 0.31
C GLY A 47 -13.05 -41.30 0.53
N LYS A 48 -12.29 -40.38 1.12
CA LYS A 48 -12.67 -39.01 1.45
C LYS A 48 -12.35 -38.02 0.34
N ALA A 49 -11.66 -38.41 -0.73
CA ALA A 49 -11.41 -37.57 -1.90
C ALA A 49 -11.54 -38.36 -3.20
N TYR A 50 -11.78 -37.66 -4.31
CA TYR A 50 -11.90 -38.25 -5.63
C TYR A 50 -11.38 -37.30 -6.71
N VAL A 51 -10.84 -37.85 -7.80
CA VAL A 51 -10.39 -37.07 -8.96
C VAL A 51 -11.58 -36.79 -9.86
N CYS A 52 -11.81 -35.52 -10.18
CA CYS A 52 -12.91 -35.06 -11.01
C CYS A 52 -12.39 -34.51 -12.33
N SER A 53 -12.82 -35.13 -13.44
CA SER A 53 -12.52 -34.72 -14.81
C SER A 53 -13.61 -33.84 -15.46
N CYS A 54 -14.63 -33.42 -14.67
CA CYS A 54 -15.64 -32.49 -15.17
C CYS A 54 -15.02 -31.12 -15.46
N LYS A 55 -15.48 -30.48 -16.53
CA LYS A 55 -15.09 -29.09 -16.83
C LYS A 55 -15.45 -28.15 -15.68
N SER A 56 -14.67 -27.09 -15.48
CA SER A 56 -14.87 -26.12 -14.40
C SER A 56 -16.28 -25.49 -14.39
N SER A 57 -16.85 -25.23 -15.57
CA SER A 57 -18.22 -24.74 -15.74
C SER A 57 -19.27 -25.74 -15.25
N GLU A 58 -19.05 -27.03 -15.52
CA GLU A 58 -19.92 -28.11 -15.06
C GLU A 58 -19.82 -28.31 -13.54
N ILE A 59 -18.61 -28.30 -12.97
CA ILE A 59 -18.40 -28.35 -11.51
C ILE A 59 -19.17 -27.22 -10.83
N ARG A 60 -19.06 -25.99 -11.34
CA ARG A 60 -19.77 -24.82 -10.81
C ARG A 60 -21.29 -24.99 -10.88
N ARG A 61 -21.80 -25.45 -12.03
CA ARG A 61 -23.23 -25.73 -12.24
C ARG A 61 -23.73 -26.80 -11.27
N ASN A 62 -23.02 -27.92 -11.16
CA ASN A 62 -23.37 -29.04 -10.28
C ASN A 62 -23.37 -28.62 -8.80
N ARG A 63 -22.41 -27.81 -8.36
CA ARG A 63 -22.40 -27.23 -6.99
C ARG A 63 -23.59 -26.29 -6.73
N ARG A 64 -23.98 -25.50 -7.72
CA ARG A 64 -25.18 -24.63 -7.63
C ARG A 64 -26.46 -25.46 -7.53
N LEU A 65 -26.56 -26.51 -8.35
CA LEU A 65 -27.71 -27.42 -8.40
C LEU A 65 -27.68 -28.52 -7.34
N MET A 66 -26.65 -28.57 -6.49
CA MET A 66 -26.44 -29.61 -5.48
C MET A 66 -26.43 -31.04 -6.05
N LYS A 67 -25.94 -31.21 -7.29
CA LYS A 67 -25.90 -32.49 -8.00
C LYS A 67 -24.50 -33.11 -7.97
N GLU A 68 -24.41 -34.40 -7.69
CA GLU A 68 -23.16 -35.15 -7.77
C GLU A 68 -22.76 -35.41 -9.24
N CYS A 69 -21.46 -35.37 -9.54
CA CYS A 69 -20.96 -35.83 -10.84
C CYS A 69 -20.64 -37.33 -10.81
N LYS A 70 -20.54 -37.96 -11.99
CA LYS A 70 -20.22 -39.40 -12.10
C LYS A 70 -18.88 -39.76 -11.43
N CYS A 71 -17.87 -38.89 -11.54
CA CYS A 71 -16.54 -39.09 -10.96
C CYS A 71 -16.56 -39.30 -9.44
N ARG A 72 -17.58 -38.79 -8.74
CA ARG A 72 -17.71 -38.95 -7.27
C ARG A 72 -17.89 -40.42 -6.85
N LYS A 73 -18.35 -41.27 -7.77
CA LYS A 73 -18.56 -42.71 -7.57
C LYS A 73 -17.34 -43.57 -7.92
N ASN A 74 -16.25 -42.97 -8.41
CA ASN A 74 -15.00 -43.68 -8.68
C ASN A 74 -14.53 -44.42 -7.42
N THR A 75 -14.02 -45.63 -7.62
CA THR A 75 -13.38 -46.45 -6.60
C THR A 75 -12.05 -45.82 -6.16
N THR A 76 -11.53 -46.25 -5.00
CA THR A 76 -10.22 -45.79 -4.50
C THR A 76 -9.11 -46.06 -5.52
N LYS A 77 -9.11 -47.24 -6.17
CA LYS A 77 -8.12 -47.62 -7.18
C LYS A 77 -8.15 -46.68 -8.39
N GLU A 78 -9.33 -46.45 -8.97
CA GLU A 78 -9.48 -45.53 -10.10
C GLU A 78 -9.03 -44.10 -9.76
N ASN A 79 -9.32 -43.63 -8.54
CA ASN A 79 -8.89 -42.32 -8.11
C ASN A 79 -7.37 -42.21 -7.92
N LEU A 80 -6.70 -43.25 -7.42
CA LEU A 80 -5.24 -43.29 -7.31
C LEU A 80 -4.59 -43.30 -8.70
N GLU A 81 -5.09 -44.10 -9.64
CA GLU A 81 -4.59 -44.10 -11.02
C GLU A 81 -4.77 -42.73 -11.70
N LEU A 82 -5.92 -42.08 -11.50
CA LEU A 82 -6.16 -40.73 -12.02
C LEU A 82 -5.27 -39.69 -11.32
N TRP A 83 -5.01 -39.85 -10.03
CA TRP A 83 -4.13 -38.97 -9.26
C TRP A 83 -2.70 -39.01 -9.78
N GLU A 84 -2.14 -40.21 -10.00
CA GLU A 84 -0.82 -40.39 -10.62
C GLU A 84 -0.75 -39.73 -12.01
N LYS A 85 -1.80 -39.89 -12.82
CA LYS A 85 -1.90 -39.26 -14.15
C LYS A 85 -1.92 -37.74 -14.09
N MET A 86 -2.32 -37.10 -12.99
CA MET A 86 -2.26 -35.63 -12.84
C MET A 86 -0.82 -35.08 -12.85
N PHE A 87 0.17 -35.91 -12.52
CA PHE A 87 1.58 -35.50 -12.47
C PHE A 87 2.32 -35.59 -13.81
N SER A 88 1.77 -36.30 -14.80
CA SER A 88 2.50 -36.56 -16.05
C SER A 88 1.63 -36.52 -17.31
N VAL A 89 0.38 -36.98 -17.25
CA VAL A 89 -0.47 -37.20 -18.44
C VAL A 89 -1.50 -36.10 -18.61
N LEU A 90 -2.26 -35.77 -17.56
CA LEU A 90 -3.40 -34.86 -17.65
C LEU A 90 -2.94 -33.39 -17.70
N ARG A 91 -3.62 -32.59 -18.52
CA ARG A 91 -3.33 -31.17 -18.75
C ARG A 91 -4.06 -30.26 -17.77
N GLU A 92 -3.63 -29.00 -17.75
CA GLU A 92 -4.32 -27.96 -16.99
C GLU A 92 -5.81 -27.88 -17.36
N GLY A 93 -6.68 -27.87 -16.33
CA GLY A 93 -8.13 -27.83 -16.50
C GLY A 93 -8.80 -29.17 -16.79
N GLU A 94 -8.05 -30.25 -17.07
CA GLU A 94 -8.62 -31.58 -17.36
C GLU A 94 -9.01 -32.35 -16.10
N ALA A 95 -8.33 -32.13 -14.98
CA ALA A 95 -8.63 -32.80 -13.72
C ALA A 95 -8.34 -31.95 -12.49
N SER A 96 -9.07 -32.25 -11.42
CA SER A 96 -8.83 -31.71 -10.09
C SER A 96 -9.18 -32.72 -9.01
N LEU A 97 -8.42 -32.75 -7.92
CA LEU A 97 -8.76 -33.55 -6.75
C LEU A 97 -9.78 -32.80 -5.90
N ARG A 98 -10.89 -33.44 -5.57
CA ARG A 98 -11.98 -32.86 -4.78
C ARG A 98 -12.17 -33.63 -3.48
N LEU A 99 -12.32 -32.89 -2.39
CA LEU A 99 -12.67 -33.45 -1.09
C LEU A 99 -14.16 -33.84 -1.10
N LYS A 100 -14.48 -35.05 -0.67
CA LYS A 100 -15.84 -35.60 -0.62
C LYS A 100 -16.46 -35.25 0.73
N ILE A 101 -17.43 -34.34 0.72
CA ILE A 101 -18.15 -33.88 1.92
C ILE A 101 -19.65 -34.09 1.69
N SER A 102 -20.36 -33.08 1.20
CA SER A 102 -21.79 -33.15 0.89
C SER A 102 -22.16 -32.09 -0.16
N MET A 103 -22.74 -32.54 -1.27
CA MET A 103 -23.20 -31.64 -2.33
C MET A 103 -24.45 -30.85 -1.94
N THR A 104 -25.20 -31.29 -0.93
CA THR A 104 -26.39 -30.63 -0.38
C THR A 104 -26.08 -29.75 0.84
N HIS A 105 -24.80 -29.59 1.20
CA HIS A 105 -24.41 -28.79 2.36
C HIS A 105 -24.89 -27.33 2.23
N LYS A 106 -25.41 -26.76 3.33
CA LYS A 106 -25.91 -25.37 3.36
C LYS A 106 -24.81 -24.37 3.01
N ASN A 107 -23.65 -24.49 3.67
CA ASN A 107 -22.45 -23.76 3.29
C ASN A 107 -21.92 -24.25 1.93
N ALA A 108 -21.93 -23.38 0.93
CA ALA A 108 -21.49 -23.71 -0.43
C ALA A 108 -19.99 -24.04 -0.53
N ALA A 109 -19.16 -23.58 0.41
CA ALA A 109 -17.73 -23.92 0.46
C ALA A 109 -17.52 -25.43 0.68
N MET A 110 -18.40 -26.05 1.46
CA MET A 110 -18.38 -27.48 1.81
C MET A 110 -18.86 -28.40 0.68
N ARG A 111 -19.37 -27.87 -0.44
CA ARG A 111 -19.88 -28.68 -1.56
C ARG A 111 -18.74 -29.20 -2.42
N ASP A 112 -18.19 -30.32 -1.98
CA ASP A 112 -17.06 -31.06 -2.53
C ASP A 112 -15.98 -30.13 -3.13
N PRO A 113 -15.26 -29.34 -2.31
CA PRO A 113 -14.31 -28.37 -2.80
C PRO A 113 -13.09 -29.02 -3.47
N THR A 114 -12.52 -28.33 -4.45
CA THR A 114 -11.23 -28.70 -5.02
C THR A 114 -10.13 -28.45 -3.99
N ILE A 115 -9.29 -29.46 -3.77
CA ILE A 115 -8.14 -29.41 -2.85
C ILE A 115 -6.81 -29.41 -3.58
N MET A 116 -6.72 -30.02 -4.77
CA MET A 116 -5.54 -29.96 -5.65
C MET A 116 -5.96 -29.73 -7.11
N ARG A 117 -5.15 -29.01 -7.88
CA ARG A 117 -5.40 -28.74 -9.31
C ARG A 117 -4.11 -28.71 -10.11
N ILE A 118 -4.20 -29.01 -11.40
CA ILE A 118 -3.08 -28.88 -12.34
C ILE A 118 -2.94 -27.41 -12.74
N VAL A 119 -1.71 -26.88 -12.70
CA VAL A 119 -1.33 -25.58 -13.24
C VAL A 119 0.04 -25.73 -13.91
N GLU A 120 0.09 -25.57 -15.23
CA GLU A 120 1.29 -25.72 -16.06
C GLU A 120 2.03 -24.37 -16.20
N HIS A 121 2.46 -23.81 -15.06
CA HIS A 121 3.20 -22.55 -15.01
C HIS A 121 4.39 -22.65 -14.05
N SER A 122 5.54 -22.11 -14.46
CA SER A 122 6.74 -22.05 -13.61
C SER A 122 6.47 -21.30 -12.30
N HIS A 123 7.03 -21.78 -11.20
CA HIS A 123 6.94 -21.13 -9.90
C HIS A 123 8.29 -20.46 -9.55
N PRO A 124 8.32 -19.21 -9.05
CA PRO A 124 9.57 -18.50 -8.78
C PRO A 124 10.59 -19.27 -7.94
N ARG A 125 10.14 -20.03 -6.92
CA ARG A 125 11.03 -20.77 -6.01
C ARG A 125 11.33 -22.22 -6.42
N THR A 126 10.47 -22.84 -7.22
CA THR A 126 10.54 -24.29 -7.51
C THR A 126 10.63 -24.60 -9.00
N GLY A 127 10.72 -23.56 -9.85
CA GLY A 127 10.72 -23.68 -11.30
C GLY A 127 9.54 -24.53 -11.80
N ASN A 128 9.86 -25.47 -12.69
CA ASN A 128 8.90 -26.41 -13.29
C ASN A 128 8.83 -27.76 -12.54
N LYS A 129 9.38 -27.87 -11.32
CA LYS A 129 9.39 -29.12 -10.55
C LYS A 129 7.98 -29.65 -10.26
N TYR A 130 7.01 -28.75 -10.08
CA TYR A 130 5.65 -29.08 -9.68
C TYR A 130 4.61 -28.52 -10.64
N ARG A 131 3.61 -29.34 -10.96
CA ARG A 131 2.44 -28.95 -11.77
C ARG A 131 1.11 -29.16 -11.06
N VAL A 132 1.05 -29.94 -9.99
CA VAL A 132 -0.16 -30.16 -9.19
C VAL A 132 -0.07 -29.32 -7.93
N TRP A 133 -0.97 -28.36 -7.77
CA TRP A 133 -0.89 -27.35 -6.72
C TRP A 133 -2.08 -27.45 -5.76
N PRO A 134 -1.86 -27.32 -4.44
CA PRO A 134 -2.95 -27.25 -3.49
C PRO A 134 -3.76 -25.97 -3.67
N THR A 135 -5.05 -26.04 -3.33
CA THR A 135 -5.87 -24.84 -3.20
C THR A 135 -5.62 -24.16 -1.86
N TYR A 136 -6.01 -22.88 -1.75
CA TYR A 136 -5.86 -22.09 -0.53
C TYR A 136 -6.39 -22.83 0.70
N ASP A 137 -7.60 -23.39 0.64
CA ASP A 137 -8.21 -24.03 1.80
C ASP A 137 -7.49 -25.29 2.25
N PHE A 138 -6.96 -26.08 1.32
CA PHE A 138 -6.21 -27.29 1.66
C PHE A 138 -4.84 -26.96 2.22
N ALA A 139 -4.09 -26.07 1.56
CA ALA A 139 -2.77 -25.67 2.00
C ALA A 139 -2.83 -25.01 3.39
N THR A 140 -3.70 -24.02 3.54
CA THR A 140 -3.77 -23.23 4.78
C THR A 140 -4.31 -24.01 5.98
N ALA A 141 -5.21 -24.97 5.77
CA ALA A 141 -5.69 -25.84 6.85
C ALA A 141 -4.58 -26.73 7.41
N LEU A 142 -3.69 -27.23 6.55
CA LEU A 142 -2.59 -28.09 6.96
C LEU A 142 -1.40 -27.31 7.51
N MET A 143 -1.04 -26.17 6.88
CA MET A 143 0.06 -25.33 7.36
C MET A 143 -0.18 -24.80 8.76
N ASP A 144 -1.39 -24.34 9.09
CA ASP A 144 -1.71 -23.88 10.44
C ASP A 144 -1.38 -24.94 11.51
N VAL A 145 -1.59 -26.22 11.19
CA VAL A 145 -1.29 -27.32 12.11
C VAL A 145 0.21 -27.57 12.18
N TRP A 146 0.90 -27.58 11.04
CA TRP A 146 2.34 -27.86 10.97
C TRP A 146 3.19 -26.76 11.62
N GLU A 147 2.74 -25.51 11.50
CA GLU A 147 3.35 -24.33 12.11
C GLU A 147 2.95 -24.16 13.59
N GLY A 148 2.00 -24.94 14.09
CA GLY A 148 1.54 -24.84 15.48
C GLY A 148 0.72 -23.57 15.76
N VAL A 149 0.03 -23.03 14.75
CA VAL A 149 -0.83 -21.85 14.90
C VAL A 149 -1.91 -22.12 15.95
N THR A 150 -2.03 -21.23 16.93
CA THR A 150 -3.09 -21.30 17.96
C THR A 150 -4.26 -20.39 17.63
N HIS A 151 -3.97 -19.23 17.04
CA HIS A 151 -4.94 -18.19 16.68
C HIS A 151 -4.72 -17.74 15.24
N ARG A 152 -5.74 -17.91 14.40
CA ARG A 152 -5.76 -17.38 13.05
C ARG A 152 -6.66 -16.16 12.99
N ILE A 153 -6.06 -15.01 12.67
CA ILE A 153 -6.76 -13.75 12.47
C ILE A 153 -6.72 -13.41 10.97
N ARG A 154 -7.88 -13.18 10.36
CA ARG A 154 -7.98 -12.89 8.92
C ARG A 154 -9.18 -12.03 8.60
N SER A 155 -9.31 -11.58 7.34
CA SER A 155 -10.46 -10.81 6.91
C SER A 155 -11.77 -11.63 6.89
N LYS A 156 -12.89 -10.93 7.13
CA LYS A 156 -14.27 -11.49 7.14
C LYS A 156 -14.69 -12.20 5.86
N GLU A 157 -14.07 -11.90 4.73
CA GLU A 157 -14.36 -12.58 3.45
C GLU A 157 -14.10 -14.10 3.47
N PHE A 158 -13.35 -14.58 4.45
CA PHE A 158 -13.04 -15.99 4.65
C PHE A 158 -13.93 -16.69 5.70
N GLU A 159 -14.94 -16.02 6.25
CA GLU A 159 -15.79 -16.57 7.33
C GLU A 159 -16.42 -17.92 6.95
N MET A 160 -17.00 -18.03 5.75
CA MET A 160 -17.57 -19.31 5.25
C MET A 160 -16.51 -20.42 5.06
N ARG A 161 -15.22 -20.08 4.97
CA ARG A 161 -14.14 -21.05 4.78
C ARG A 161 -13.65 -21.65 6.09
N LYS A 162 -13.98 -21.04 7.23
CA LYS A 162 -13.62 -21.53 8.57
C LYS A 162 -14.06 -22.98 8.75
N GLU A 163 -15.32 -23.26 8.46
CA GLU A 163 -15.89 -24.61 8.57
C GLU A 163 -15.14 -25.63 7.69
N LEU A 164 -14.79 -25.25 6.45
CA LEU A 164 -14.06 -26.11 5.53
C LEU A 164 -12.66 -26.45 6.03
N GLN A 165 -11.91 -25.46 6.51
CA GLN A 165 -10.55 -25.68 6.99
C GLN A 165 -10.53 -26.51 8.28
N GLN A 166 -11.49 -26.27 9.18
CA GLN A 166 -11.69 -27.11 10.37
C GLN A 166 -12.06 -28.54 9.99
N PHE A 167 -12.90 -28.73 8.97
CA PHE A 167 -13.25 -30.05 8.47
C PHE A 167 -12.03 -30.80 7.90
N ILE A 168 -11.21 -30.12 7.08
CA ILE A 168 -9.96 -30.69 6.54
C ILE A 168 -9.04 -31.15 7.68
N GLN A 169 -8.82 -30.31 8.69
CA GLN A 169 -8.00 -30.65 9.87
C GLN A 169 -8.57 -31.85 10.62
N LYS A 170 -9.89 -31.88 10.83
CA LYS A 170 -10.59 -33.00 11.47
C LYS A 170 -10.45 -34.31 10.70
N CYS A 171 -10.39 -34.28 9.36
CA CYS A 171 -10.20 -35.50 8.57
C CYS A 171 -8.91 -36.26 8.95
N PHE A 172 -7.90 -35.55 9.46
CA PHE A 172 -6.61 -36.09 9.87
C PHE A 172 -6.45 -36.20 11.39
N GLY A 173 -7.50 -35.89 12.17
CA GLY A 173 -7.46 -35.94 13.64
C GLY A 173 -6.76 -34.74 14.29
N PHE A 174 -6.54 -33.65 13.55
CA PHE A 174 -5.89 -32.46 14.11
C PHE A 174 -6.85 -31.58 14.90
N LYS A 175 -6.30 -30.93 15.94
CA LYS A 175 -6.99 -29.85 16.65
C LYS A 175 -6.93 -28.58 15.81
N SER A 176 -8.08 -27.96 15.57
CA SER A 176 -8.16 -26.69 14.85
C SER A 176 -7.68 -25.52 15.70
N PRO A 177 -6.99 -24.53 15.11
CA PRO A 177 -6.74 -23.27 15.79
C PRO A 177 -8.05 -22.54 16.08
N PHE A 178 -8.00 -21.59 17.01
CA PHE A 178 -9.03 -20.58 17.12
C PHE A 178 -8.98 -19.67 15.89
N ILE A 179 -10.07 -19.63 15.12
CA ILE A 179 -10.17 -18.79 13.92
C ILE A 179 -11.16 -17.66 14.20
N THR A 180 -10.68 -16.43 14.05
CA THR A 180 -11.52 -15.22 14.11
C THR A 180 -11.30 -14.33 12.90
N GLU A 181 -12.34 -13.59 12.56
CA GLU A 181 -12.35 -12.68 11.44
C GLU A 181 -12.40 -11.23 11.89
N ILE A 182 -11.74 -10.37 11.12
CA ILE A 182 -11.73 -8.92 11.29
C ILE A 182 -12.24 -8.24 10.01
N ALA A 183 -12.76 -7.04 10.13
CA ALA A 183 -13.14 -6.23 8.98
C ALA A 183 -11.91 -5.92 8.12
N ARG A 184 -12.14 -5.74 6.82
CA ARG A 184 -11.07 -5.33 5.92
C ARG A 184 -10.71 -3.88 6.19
N PHE A 185 -9.41 -3.61 6.21
CA PHE A 185 -8.92 -2.24 6.08
C PHE A 185 -9.15 -1.77 4.65
N ASN A 186 -10.04 -0.80 4.47
CA ASN A 186 -10.28 -0.13 3.20
C ASN A 186 -10.34 1.38 3.44
N LEU A 187 -9.49 2.13 2.74
CA LEU A 187 -9.59 3.58 2.67
C LEU A 187 -10.62 3.97 1.60
N GLU A 188 -11.50 4.89 1.94
CA GLU A 188 -12.53 5.39 1.04
C GLU A 188 -11.91 5.93 -0.25
N GLY A 189 -12.47 5.53 -1.40
CA GLY A 189 -11.99 5.95 -2.71
C GLY A 189 -10.69 5.30 -3.18
N VAL A 190 -10.07 4.40 -2.40
CA VAL A 190 -8.80 3.75 -2.75
C VAL A 190 -9.03 2.30 -3.19
N PRO A 191 -8.54 1.87 -4.37
CA PRO A 191 -8.59 0.46 -4.76
C PRO A 191 -7.67 -0.39 -3.87
N SER A 192 -8.24 -1.38 -3.19
CA SER A 192 -7.48 -2.34 -2.34
C SER A 192 -7.35 -3.74 -2.97
N SER A 193 -8.10 -4.03 -4.04
CA SER A 193 -8.05 -5.32 -4.73
C SER A 193 -6.80 -5.42 -5.61
N GLY A 194 -5.90 -6.35 -5.28
CA GLY A 194 -4.68 -6.58 -6.07
C GLY A 194 -4.94 -6.93 -7.54
N ARG A 195 -6.09 -7.53 -7.88
CA ARG A 195 -6.48 -7.74 -9.28
C ARG A 195 -6.76 -6.41 -9.99
N LYS A 196 -7.56 -5.54 -9.36
CA LYS A 196 -7.92 -4.22 -9.90
C LYS A 196 -6.67 -3.35 -10.06
N ILE A 197 -5.80 -3.33 -9.05
CA ILE A 197 -4.55 -2.56 -9.09
C ILE A 197 -3.65 -3.04 -10.24
N ARG A 198 -3.43 -4.36 -10.40
CA ARG A 198 -2.65 -4.89 -11.53
C ARG A 198 -3.21 -4.51 -12.89
N GLU A 199 -4.54 -4.51 -13.02
CA GLU A 199 -5.20 -4.11 -14.26
C GLU A 199 -4.99 -2.62 -14.55
N MET A 200 -5.13 -1.76 -13.54
CA MET A 200 -4.89 -0.32 -13.65
C MET A 200 -3.43 0.00 -14.00
N ILE A 201 -2.46 -0.70 -13.40
CA ILE A 201 -1.03 -0.59 -13.74
C ILE A 201 -0.82 -1.02 -15.20
N LYS A 202 -1.38 -2.16 -15.62
CA LYS A 202 -1.25 -2.65 -17.01
C LYS A 202 -1.82 -1.68 -18.03
N LYS A 203 -2.88 -0.94 -17.68
CA LYS A 203 -3.50 0.10 -18.52
C LYS A 203 -2.75 1.44 -18.48
N GLY A 204 -1.71 1.59 -17.67
CA GLY A 204 -0.99 2.86 -17.47
C GLY A 204 -1.79 3.90 -16.67
N GLU A 205 -2.90 3.51 -16.04
CA GLU A 205 -3.69 4.39 -15.18
C GLU A 205 -2.96 4.70 -13.86
N LEU A 206 -2.13 3.74 -13.40
CA LEU A 206 -1.24 3.84 -12.25
C LEU A 206 0.22 3.70 -12.70
N LEU A 207 1.12 4.42 -12.05
CA LEU A 207 2.57 4.39 -12.29
C LEU A 207 3.19 3.03 -11.96
N GLY A 208 2.64 2.34 -10.98
CA GLY A 208 3.18 1.11 -10.42
C GLY A 208 2.53 0.76 -9.08
N TRP A 209 3.11 -0.18 -8.35
CA TRP A 209 2.68 -0.54 -6.99
C TRP A 209 2.99 0.55 -5.96
N ASP A 210 3.89 1.46 -6.29
CA ASP A 210 4.34 2.60 -5.49
C ASP A 210 3.67 3.93 -5.89
N ASP A 211 2.64 3.86 -6.74
CA ASP A 211 1.84 5.00 -7.14
C ASP A 211 1.22 5.69 -5.91
N PRO A 212 1.30 7.03 -5.78
CA PRO A 212 0.86 7.76 -4.60
C PRO A 212 -0.65 7.66 -4.32
N ARG A 213 -1.46 7.20 -5.29
CA ARG A 213 -2.90 6.95 -5.13
C ARG A 213 -3.22 5.65 -4.41
N LEU A 214 -2.23 4.78 -4.21
CA LEU A 214 -2.37 3.50 -3.54
C LEU A 214 -2.04 3.60 -2.06
N THR A 215 -2.49 2.58 -1.32
CA THR A 215 -2.20 2.37 0.11
C THR A 215 -1.32 1.15 0.34
N THR A 216 -0.58 0.74 -0.68
CA THR A 216 0.51 -0.23 -0.51
C THR A 216 1.57 0.37 0.40
N LEU A 217 2.26 -0.47 1.16
CA LEU A 217 3.32 -0.01 2.06
C LEU A 217 4.44 0.70 1.29
N ILE A 218 4.78 0.23 0.09
CA ILE A 218 5.76 0.89 -0.78
C ILE A 218 5.30 2.28 -1.23
N ALA A 219 4.03 2.48 -1.60
CA ALA A 219 3.51 3.80 -1.96
C ALA A 219 3.48 4.75 -0.75
N LEU A 220 3.01 4.29 0.40
CA LEU A 220 2.98 5.09 1.63
C LEU A 220 4.38 5.49 2.07
N ARG A 221 5.33 4.55 2.09
CA ARG A 221 6.74 4.81 2.38
C ARG A 221 7.33 5.82 1.39
N ARG A 222 7.13 5.60 0.09
CA ARG A 222 7.65 6.49 -0.97
C ARG A 222 7.04 7.89 -0.89
N ARG A 223 5.79 8.02 -0.44
CA ARG A 223 5.14 9.31 -0.14
C ARG A 223 5.70 10.03 1.08
N GLY A 224 6.41 9.34 1.98
CA GLY A 224 6.94 9.92 3.21
C GLY A 224 6.11 9.66 4.47
N PHE A 225 5.17 8.71 4.42
CA PHE A 225 4.56 8.20 5.65
C PHE A 225 5.61 7.48 6.50
N VAL A 226 5.40 7.46 7.80
CA VAL A 226 6.29 6.79 8.77
C VAL A 226 5.58 5.60 9.42
N PRO A 227 6.31 4.51 9.72
CA PRO A 227 5.69 3.28 10.21
C PRO A 227 5.00 3.45 11.56
N GLU A 228 5.50 4.34 12.43
CA GLU A 228 4.90 4.62 13.73
C GLU A 228 3.49 5.20 13.56
N ALA A 229 3.31 6.13 12.62
CA ALA A 229 2.01 6.74 12.34
C ALA A 229 1.00 5.72 11.78
N ILE A 230 1.45 4.81 10.92
CA ILE A 230 0.60 3.73 10.39
C ILE A 230 0.18 2.79 11.52
N ARG A 231 1.12 2.43 12.40
CA ARG A 231 0.85 1.56 13.55
C ARG A 231 -0.15 2.20 14.51
N GLU A 232 0.07 3.46 14.88
CA GLU A 232 -0.86 4.20 15.75
C GLU A 232 -2.26 4.33 15.12
N PHE A 233 -2.33 4.60 13.83
CA PHE A 233 -3.59 4.65 13.11
C PHE A 233 -4.33 3.31 13.16
N LEU A 234 -3.66 2.20 12.83
CA LEU A 234 -4.26 0.86 12.86
C LEU A 234 -4.68 0.42 14.27
N ILE A 235 -3.91 0.77 15.30
CA ILE A 235 -4.30 0.51 16.70
C ILE A 235 -5.56 1.31 17.05
N SER A 236 -5.66 2.57 16.61
CA SER A 236 -6.82 3.43 16.88
C SER A 236 -8.12 2.93 16.24
N THR A 237 -8.04 2.18 15.12
CA THR A 237 -9.23 1.58 14.50
C THR A 237 -9.79 0.39 15.28
N GLY A 238 -8.98 -0.19 16.17
CA GLY A 238 -9.35 -1.37 16.94
C GLY A 238 -9.50 -2.63 16.07
N VAL A 239 -9.94 -3.72 16.71
CA VAL A 239 -10.16 -5.02 16.06
C VAL A 239 -11.65 -5.35 16.14
N SER A 240 -12.35 -5.24 15.02
CA SER A 240 -13.79 -5.49 14.93
C SER A 240 -14.17 -6.22 13.64
N LYS A 241 -15.31 -6.91 13.65
CA LYS A 241 -15.95 -7.48 12.45
C LYS A 241 -16.75 -6.45 11.65
N ALA A 242 -17.05 -5.29 12.24
CA ALA A 242 -17.77 -4.21 11.58
C ALA A 242 -16.81 -3.37 10.73
N GLU A 243 -17.23 -3.03 9.52
CA GLU A 243 -16.45 -2.15 8.65
C GLU A 243 -16.49 -0.72 9.18
N SER A 244 -15.31 -0.10 9.28
CA SER A 244 -15.16 1.32 9.60
C SER A 244 -14.89 2.11 8.31
N VAL A 245 -15.45 3.31 8.20
CA VAL A 245 -15.08 4.25 7.14
C VAL A 245 -13.75 4.87 7.51
N LEU A 246 -12.70 4.52 6.78
CA LEU A 246 -11.37 5.08 6.95
C LEU A 246 -11.11 6.07 5.81
N THR A 247 -10.63 7.26 6.13
CA THR A 247 -10.36 8.31 5.12
C THR A 247 -8.88 8.71 5.10
N TRP A 248 -8.45 9.34 4.01
CA TRP A 248 -7.10 9.90 3.92
C TRP A 248 -6.86 10.93 5.03
N ASP A 249 -7.82 11.81 5.31
CA ASP A 249 -7.67 12.82 6.37
C ASP A 249 -7.35 12.21 7.74
N MET A 250 -7.95 11.06 8.07
CA MET A 250 -7.63 10.34 9.29
C MET A 250 -6.17 9.86 9.27
N LEU A 251 -5.77 9.09 8.27
CA LEU A 251 -4.40 8.56 8.16
C LEU A 251 -3.35 9.69 8.14
N GLU A 252 -3.62 10.75 7.38
CA GLU A 252 -2.75 11.93 7.26
C GLU A 252 -2.63 12.69 8.58
N SER A 253 -3.69 12.73 9.40
CA SER A 253 -3.62 13.37 10.73
C SER A 253 -2.67 12.65 11.69
N PHE A 254 -2.65 11.31 11.68
CA PHE A 254 -1.69 10.52 12.47
C PHE A 254 -0.27 10.76 11.98
N ASN A 255 -0.06 10.74 10.66
CA ASN A 255 1.26 10.99 10.10
C ASN A 255 1.77 12.39 10.42
N ARG A 256 0.92 13.42 10.29
CA ARG A 256 1.24 14.81 10.62
C ARG A 256 1.72 14.95 12.06
N LYS A 257 1.04 14.33 13.04
CA LYS A 257 1.44 14.37 14.45
C LYS A 257 2.85 13.84 14.68
N VAL A 258 3.26 12.82 13.93
CA VAL A 258 4.59 12.20 14.08
C VAL A 258 5.68 12.99 13.35
N ILE A 259 5.40 13.51 12.14
CA ILE A 259 6.44 14.11 11.29
C ILE A 259 6.58 15.63 11.47
N ASP A 260 5.53 16.36 11.85
CA ASP A 260 5.59 17.82 12.03
C ASP A 260 6.76 18.28 12.91
N PRO A 261 6.95 17.73 14.14
CA PRO A 261 8.06 18.16 14.99
C PRO A 261 9.46 17.73 14.48
N LYS A 262 9.50 16.88 13.44
CA LYS A 262 10.74 16.32 12.89
C LYS A 262 11.17 17.01 11.59
N CYS A 263 10.24 17.63 10.88
CA CYS A 263 10.43 18.17 9.54
C CYS A 263 10.91 19.62 9.55
N ASN A 264 12.02 19.89 8.88
CA ASN A 264 12.43 21.26 8.59
C ASN A 264 11.47 21.90 7.55
N ARG A 265 11.29 23.22 7.63
CA ARG A 265 10.32 23.99 6.84
C ARG A 265 11.03 24.85 5.81
N TYR A 266 10.61 24.71 4.55
CA TYR A 266 11.18 25.43 3.42
C TYR A 266 10.14 26.19 2.60
N PHE A 267 10.58 27.18 1.83
CA PHE A 267 9.73 27.88 0.88
C PHE A 267 9.83 27.26 -0.52
N CYS A 268 8.67 27.00 -1.12
CA CYS A 268 8.51 26.61 -2.51
C CYS A 268 7.30 27.31 -3.10
N VAL A 269 7.47 27.90 -4.28
CA VAL A 269 6.43 28.56 -5.05
C VAL A 269 6.15 27.72 -6.30
N LEU A 270 4.94 27.17 -6.40
CA LEU A 270 4.55 26.24 -7.46
C LEU A 270 3.95 26.93 -8.68
N ASN A 271 3.40 28.14 -8.54
CA ASN A 271 2.93 28.95 -9.66
C ASN A 271 3.55 30.35 -9.57
N PRO A 272 4.85 30.49 -9.88
CA PRO A 272 5.57 31.72 -9.60
C PRO A 272 5.06 32.90 -10.41
N VAL A 273 4.86 34.03 -9.73
CA VAL A 273 4.75 35.36 -10.32
C VAL A 273 5.79 36.28 -9.69
N LYS A 274 6.55 36.97 -10.54
CA LYS A 274 7.56 37.95 -10.11
C LYS A 274 6.88 39.24 -9.66
N ILE A 275 7.30 39.75 -8.51
CA ILE A 275 6.98 41.07 -7.97
C ILE A 275 8.27 41.81 -7.64
N ARG A 276 8.23 43.14 -7.66
CA ARG A 276 9.31 44.03 -7.19
C ARG A 276 8.86 44.75 -5.92
N ILE A 277 9.80 45.04 -5.02
CA ILE A 277 9.52 45.72 -3.77
C ILE A 277 10.20 47.09 -3.76
N LYS A 278 9.39 48.16 -3.65
CA LYS A 278 9.84 49.55 -3.56
C LYS A 278 9.81 50.05 -2.11
N GLY A 279 10.74 50.94 -1.77
CA GLY A 279 10.78 51.64 -0.48
C GLY A 279 11.27 50.81 0.71
N ALA A 280 11.74 49.58 0.49
CA ALA A 280 12.41 48.78 1.51
C ALA A 280 13.91 49.16 1.59
N ARG A 281 14.51 49.00 2.77
CA ARG A 281 15.98 49.07 2.94
C ARG A 281 16.69 48.00 2.11
N GLU A 282 17.94 48.23 1.74
CA GLU A 282 18.75 47.22 1.07
C GLU A 282 18.97 46.01 2.00
N ILE A 283 18.60 44.82 1.55
CA ILE A 283 18.76 43.56 2.28
C ILE A 283 19.31 42.53 1.30
N LYS A 284 20.43 41.89 1.63
CA LYS A 284 21.07 40.86 0.78
C LYS A 284 20.64 39.45 1.14
N GLU A 285 20.26 39.21 2.38
CA GLU A 285 19.77 37.94 2.87
C GLU A 285 18.84 38.12 4.08
N THR A 286 18.01 37.11 4.34
CA THR A 286 17.25 37.00 5.59
C THR A 286 17.45 35.63 6.23
N GLN A 287 17.34 35.58 7.55
CA GLN A 287 17.38 34.37 8.34
C GLN A 287 15.96 33.97 8.75
N VAL A 288 15.61 32.71 8.53
CA VAL A 288 14.31 32.17 8.92
C VAL A 288 14.52 30.83 9.62
N LYS A 289 13.85 30.64 10.76
CA LYS A 289 13.90 29.37 11.51
C LYS A 289 13.53 28.19 10.61
N LEU A 290 14.29 27.10 10.73
CA LEU A 290 13.96 25.83 10.08
C LEU A 290 12.66 25.25 10.63
N HIS A 291 12.38 25.45 11.91
CA HIS A 291 11.07 25.15 12.49
C HIS A 291 10.70 26.22 13.53
N PRO A 292 9.47 26.78 13.51
CA PRO A 292 9.09 27.86 14.42
C PRO A 292 9.11 27.44 15.89
N ASP A 293 8.66 26.21 16.17
CA ASP A 293 8.51 25.69 17.53
C ASP A 293 9.77 24.96 18.06
N PHE A 294 10.78 24.74 17.21
CA PHE A 294 12.02 24.00 17.55
C PHE A 294 13.25 24.84 17.14
N PRO A 295 13.55 25.93 17.86
CA PRO A 295 14.62 26.87 17.52
C PRO A 295 16.02 26.23 17.54
N GLU A 296 16.22 25.15 18.30
CA GLU A 296 17.46 24.37 18.36
C GLU A 296 17.85 23.74 17.02
N ARG A 297 16.90 23.60 16.08
CA ARG A 297 17.17 23.16 14.70
C ARG A 297 17.91 24.22 13.89
N GLY A 298 18.00 25.45 14.40
CA GLY A 298 18.68 26.55 13.75
C GLY A 298 17.83 27.22 12.67
N GLU A 299 18.52 27.95 11.80
CA GLU A 299 17.95 28.84 10.81
C GLU A 299 18.53 28.56 9.44
N ARG A 300 17.73 28.83 8.41
CA ARG A 300 18.13 28.84 7.01
C ARG A 300 18.28 30.27 6.52
N ARG A 301 19.22 30.47 5.60
CA ARG A 301 19.50 31.78 4.99
C ARG A 301 18.88 31.83 3.59
N ILE A 302 18.07 32.84 3.31
CA ILE A 302 17.53 33.09 1.97
C ILE A 302 18.19 34.35 1.40
N PRO A 303 18.87 34.26 0.25
CA PRO A 303 19.36 35.45 -0.45
C PRO A 303 18.19 36.26 -1.02
N ILE A 304 18.29 37.58 -0.92
CA ILE A 304 17.26 38.54 -1.34
C ILE A 304 17.73 39.34 -2.56
N ASP A 305 16.83 39.49 -3.50
CA ASP A 305 16.80 40.52 -4.51
C ASP A 305 15.39 41.13 -4.52
N LEU A 306 15.28 42.41 -4.18
CA LEU A 306 14.01 43.10 -4.06
C LEU A 306 13.32 43.29 -5.42
N ASP A 307 14.05 43.22 -6.53
CA ASP A 307 13.49 43.25 -7.88
C ASP A 307 13.06 41.86 -8.36
N GLU A 308 13.49 40.79 -7.66
CA GLU A 308 13.20 39.40 -8.00
C GLU A 308 12.63 38.64 -6.81
N ILE A 309 11.41 39.00 -6.41
CA ILE A 309 10.63 38.21 -5.45
C ILE A 309 9.56 37.43 -6.20
N TYR A 310 9.47 36.14 -5.94
CA TYR A 310 8.46 35.26 -6.53
C TYR A 310 7.50 34.81 -5.43
N ILE A 311 6.21 34.93 -5.72
CA ILE A 311 5.11 34.47 -4.86
C ILE A 311 4.15 33.59 -5.67
N GLU A 312 3.21 32.94 -4.99
CA GLU A 312 2.14 32.23 -5.68
C GLU A 312 1.25 33.22 -6.45
N ARG A 313 0.99 32.92 -7.72
CA ARG A 313 0.11 33.72 -8.58
C ARG A 313 -1.28 33.90 -7.98
N GLU A 314 -1.78 32.86 -7.32
CA GLU A 314 -3.07 32.85 -6.63
C GLU A 314 -3.09 33.83 -5.45
N ASP A 315 -1.99 33.97 -4.72
CA ASP A 315 -1.88 34.95 -3.63
C ASP A 315 -1.91 36.38 -4.18
N LEU A 316 -1.16 36.67 -5.25
CA LEU A 316 -1.23 37.98 -5.91
C LEU A 316 -2.65 38.29 -6.38
N LYS A 317 -3.34 37.33 -7.03
CA LYS A 317 -4.71 37.52 -7.52
C LYS A 317 -5.68 37.83 -6.37
N LYS A 318 -5.55 37.14 -5.24
CA LYS A 318 -6.52 37.17 -4.14
C LYS A 318 -6.26 38.31 -3.14
N LEU A 319 -5.01 38.74 -3.00
CA LEU A 319 -4.56 39.70 -1.99
C LEU A 319 -4.03 41.02 -2.57
N ARG A 320 -4.14 41.24 -3.89
CA ARG A 320 -3.73 42.49 -4.53
C ARG A 320 -4.32 43.72 -3.84
N GLY A 321 -3.49 44.74 -3.64
CA GLY A 321 -3.84 45.99 -2.97
C GLY A 321 -3.92 45.91 -1.44
N LYS A 322 -3.92 44.71 -0.85
CA LYS A 322 -3.91 44.50 0.60
C LYS A 322 -2.48 44.52 1.14
N VAL A 323 -2.36 44.81 2.43
CA VAL A 323 -1.09 44.63 3.15
C VAL A 323 -0.94 43.17 3.55
N VAL A 324 0.20 42.57 3.21
CA VAL A 324 0.54 41.18 3.51
C VAL A 324 1.94 41.10 4.12
N ARG A 325 2.17 40.08 4.95
CA ARG A 325 3.51 39.75 5.44
C ARG A 325 4.18 38.75 4.53
N LEU A 326 5.37 39.11 4.02
CA LEU A 326 6.31 38.15 3.46
C LEU A 326 6.98 37.43 4.64
N ILE A 327 6.73 36.13 4.79
CA ILE A 327 7.19 35.37 5.98
C ILE A 327 8.70 35.48 6.11
N GLY A 328 9.19 35.90 7.29
CA GLY A 328 10.61 36.06 7.57
C GLY A 328 11.28 37.26 6.89
N LEU A 329 10.51 38.18 6.31
CA LEU A 329 11.03 39.40 5.70
C LEU A 329 10.33 40.63 6.31
N PHE A 330 9.34 41.22 5.64
CA PHE A 330 8.61 42.40 6.12
C PHE A 330 7.21 42.48 5.52
N ASN A 331 6.49 43.56 5.79
CA ASN A 331 5.14 43.83 5.32
C ASN A 331 5.16 44.67 4.04
N VAL A 332 4.30 44.30 3.08
CA VAL A 332 4.15 45.03 1.82
C VAL A 332 2.69 45.24 1.47
N LYS A 333 2.37 46.37 0.83
CA LYS A 333 1.14 46.53 0.06
C LYS A 333 1.31 45.79 -1.26
N LEU A 334 0.61 44.68 -1.43
CA LEU A 334 0.88 43.70 -2.47
C LEU A 334 0.41 44.17 -3.86
N ASP A 335 1.33 44.25 -4.81
CA ASP A 335 1.08 44.40 -6.24
C ASP A 335 2.28 43.81 -7.03
N LYS A 336 2.29 43.91 -8.36
CA LYS A 336 3.48 43.64 -9.18
C LYS A 336 4.65 44.54 -8.80
N GLU A 337 4.35 45.81 -8.49
CA GLU A 337 5.24 46.73 -7.80
C GLU A 337 4.70 46.93 -6.38
N ALA A 338 5.11 46.04 -5.49
CA ALA A 338 4.71 46.09 -4.09
C ALA A 338 5.46 47.23 -3.37
N ASN A 339 4.80 47.89 -2.42
CA ASN A 339 5.41 48.94 -1.62
C ASN A 339 5.64 48.44 -0.20
N PHE A 340 6.84 48.67 0.34
CA PHE A 340 7.16 48.42 1.73
C PHE A 340 6.23 49.22 2.66
N VAL A 341 5.77 48.60 3.73
CA VAL A 341 4.87 49.20 4.72
C VAL A 341 5.51 49.27 6.11
N GLY A 342 6.27 48.23 6.49
CA GLY A 342 6.87 48.14 7.83
C GLY A 342 7.36 46.73 8.15
N ASP A 343 8.01 46.55 9.29
CA ASP A 343 8.56 45.25 9.75
C ASP A 343 7.68 44.58 10.82
N GLU A 344 6.76 45.34 11.41
CA GLU A 344 5.97 44.95 12.57
C GLU A 344 5.12 43.69 12.34
N ILE A 345 4.98 42.86 13.39
CA ILE A 345 4.12 41.68 13.31
C ILE A 345 2.70 42.09 13.68
N VAL A 346 1.87 42.33 12.68
CA VAL A 346 0.43 42.61 12.88
C VAL A 346 -0.34 41.31 12.99
N LYS A 347 -1.14 41.18 14.05
CA LYS A 347 -2.06 40.05 14.26
C LYS A 347 -3.07 40.00 13.10
N GLU A 348 -3.46 38.80 12.66
CA GLU A 348 -4.44 38.57 11.57
C GLU A 348 -4.05 39.06 10.16
N MET A 349 -2.87 39.66 9.99
CA MET A 349 -2.38 40.00 8.65
C MET A 349 -2.10 38.74 7.82
N PRO A 350 -2.56 38.68 6.55
CA PRO A 350 -2.25 37.56 5.67
C PRO A 350 -0.75 37.37 5.52
N LYS A 351 -0.28 36.14 5.73
CA LYS A 351 1.13 35.76 5.58
C LYS A 351 1.31 34.89 4.34
N ILE A 352 2.27 35.24 3.50
CA ILE A 352 2.58 34.48 2.28
C ILE A 352 4.05 34.06 2.26
N HIS A 353 4.30 32.86 1.74
CA HIS A 353 5.64 32.38 1.44
C HIS A 353 6.11 32.94 0.10
N TRP A 354 7.41 32.99 -0.09
CA TRP A 354 8.05 33.60 -1.23
C TRP A 354 9.43 32.98 -1.44
N VAL A 355 9.98 33.14 -2.64
CA VAL A 355 11.40 32.87 -2.94
C VAL A 355 11.98 34.06 -3.71
N SER A 356 13.29 34.14 -3.87
CA SER A 356 13.92 35.31 -4.51
C SER A 356 14.94 34.93 -5.58
N LYS A 357 16.24 35.14 -5.34
CA LYS A 357 17.31 34.72 -6.25
C LYS A 357 17.91 33.38 -5.85
N ASN A 358 18.72 32.80 -6.74
CA ASN A 358 19.38 31.49 -6.56
C ASN A 358 18.39 30.32 -6.36
N ASN A 359 17.19 30.44 -6.93
CA ASN A 359 16.14 29.43 -6.79
C ASN A 359 16.53 28.08 -7.37
N VAL A 360 15.98 27.02 -6.79
CA VAL A 360 16.12 25.63 -7.24
C VAL A 360 14.85 25.20 -7.92
N ARG A 361 14.94 24.60 -9.11
CA ARG A 361 13.77 23.96 -9.73
C ARG A 361 13.43 22.71 -8.95
N VAL A 362 12.14 22.54 -8.67
CA VAL A 362 11.62 21.38 -7.95
C VAL A 362 10.38 20.85 -8.66
N ARG A 363 10.17 19.54 -8.56
CA ARG A 363 8.96 18.88 -9.03
C ARG A 363 8.37 18.07 -7.90
N ILE A 364 7.06 18.13 -7.75
CA ILE A 364 6.34 17.46 -6.67
C ILE A 364 5.27 16.57 -7.30
N LEU A 365 5.37 15.26 -7.10
CA LEU A 365 4.31 14.33 -7.45
C LEU A 365 3.19 14.42 -6.41
N MET A 366 2.02 14.88 -6.85
CA MET A 366 0.85 15.08 -6.00
C MET A 366 0.05 13.77 -5.83
N PRO A 367 -0.83 13.67 -4.80
CA PRO A 367 -1.61 12.45 -4.54
C PRO A 367 -2.55 12.03 -5.67
N ASN A 368 -2.87 12.93 -6.60
CA ASN A 368 -3.68 12.62 -7.79
C ASN A 368 -2.86 12.06 -8.96
N GLY A 369 -1.56 11.81 -8.77
CA GLY A 369 -0.64 11.33 -9.79
C GLY A 369 -0.12 12.41 -10.74
N LYS A 370 -0.48 13.68 -10.54
CA LYS A 370 0.02 14.81 -11.35
C LYS A 370 1.26 15.41 -10.75
N ILE A 371 2.20 15.82 -11.59
CA ILE A 371 3.38 16.56 -11.18
C ILE A 371 3.06 18.05 -11.16
N ARG A 372 3.45 18.74 -10.09
CA ARG A 372 3.52 20.20 -10.03
C ARG A 372 4.98 20.63 -10.03
N GLU A 373 5.29 21.62 -10.83
CA GLU A 373 6.64 22.17 -10.94
C GLU A 373 6.69 23.51 -10.22
N GLY A 374 7.87 23.90 -9.74
CA GLY A 374 8.02 25.15 -9.02
C GLY A 374 9.47 25.53 -8.79
N ILE A 375 9.63 26.60 -8.03
CA ILE A 375 10.92 27.11 -7.58
C ILE A 375 10.97 27.15 -6.06
N ALA A 376 12.04 26.64 -5.47
CA ALA A 376 12.27 26.61 -4.04
C ALA A 376 13.50 27.43 -3.65
N GLU A 377 13.59 27.80 -2.38
CA GLU A 377 14.75 28.51 -1.83
C GLU A 377 16.04 27.66 -1.92
N PRO A 378 17.24 28.26 -2.03
CA PRO A 378 18.49 27.55 -2.34
C PRO A 378 18.88 26.46 -1.32
N GLU A 379 18.49 26.61 -0.05
CA GLU A 379 18.86 25.70 1.03
C GLU A 379 18.33 24.28 0.83
N VAL A 380 17.30 24.08 -0.01
CA VAL A 380 16.80 22.74 -0.34
C VAL A 380 17.83 21.86 -1.07
N LYS A 381 18.90 22.45 -1.64
CA LYS A 381 20.00 21.66 -2.25
C LYS A 381 20.75 20.78 -1.25
N LYS A 382 20.73 21.18 0.03
CA LYS A 382 21.39 20.46 1.13
C LYS A 382 20.58 19.26 1.62
N LEU A 383 19.34 19.11 1.17
CA LEU A 383 18.49 17.99 1.57
C LEU A 383 19.05 16.69 1.03
N GLU A 384 18.91 15.65 1.83
CA GLU A 384 19.26 14.30 1.45
C GLU A 384 18.05 13.50 0.97
N VAL A 385 18.28 12.50 0.11
CA VAL A 385 17.20 11.60 -0.32
C VAL A 385 16.59 10.94 0.92
N ASP A 386 15.27 10.73 0.90
CA ASP A 386 14.44 10.28 2.03
C ASP A 386 14.15 11.31 3.13
N GLU A 387 14.78 12.49 3.08
CA GLU A 387 14.47 13.57 4.01
C GLU A 387 13.02 14.04 3.82
N LYS A 388 12.34 14.23 4.96
CA LYS A 388 10.96 14.68 5.03
C LYS A 388 10.98 16.13 5.48
N ILE A 389 10.30 16.97 4.72
CA ILE A 389 10.25 18.41 4.94
C ILE A 389 8.82 18.90 4.85
N GLN A 390 8.59 20.14 5.27
CA GLN A 390 7.36 20.86 4.98
C GLN A 390 7.66 22.03 4.05
N PHE A 391 7.04 22.04 2.87
CA PHE A 391 6.94 23.27 2.10
C PHE A 391 5.82 24.13 2.70
N VAL A 392 6.19 25.28 3.25
CA VAL A 392 5.28 26.16 3.99
C VAL A 392 4.09 26.54 3.11
N ARG A 393 2.86 26.35 3.63
CA ARG A 393 1.58 26.56 2.94
C ARG A 393 1.33 25.67 1.71
N VAL A 394 2.22 24.71 1.41
CA VAL A 394 2.03 23.68 0.39
C VAL A 394 1.68 22.35 1.03
N GLY A 395 2.51 21.87 1.96
CA GLY A 395 2.32 20.61 2.68
C GLY A 395 3.65 19.88 2.95
N PHE A 396 3.55 18.70 3.54
CA PHE A 396 4.67 17.80 3.78
C PHE A 396 5.08 17.06 2.51
N CYS A 397 6.38 16.87 2.34
CA CYS A 397 6.97 16.22 1.19
C CYS A 397 8.17 15.36 1.61
N ARG A 398 8.43 14.28 0.87
CA ARG A 398 9.70 13.52 0.96
C ARG A 398 10.52 13.74 -0.32
N LEU A 399 11.81 14.00 -0.18
CA LEU A 399 12.73 14.04 -1.31
C LEU A 399 12.97 12.62 -1.85
N ASP A 400 12.56 12.35 -3.09
CA ASP A 400 12.67 11.03 -3.74
C ASP A 400 13.97 10.88 -4.51
N ARG A 401 14.42 11.94 -5.19
CA ARG A 401 15.72 11.97 -5.88
C ARG A 401 16.22 13.40 -6.08
N LYS A 402 17.54 13.56 -6.25
CA LYS A 402 18.19 14.86 -6.46
C LYS A 402 18.50 15.20 -7.92
N GLU A 403 18.71 14.19 -8.76
CA GLU A 403 19.12 14.36 -10.16
C GLU A 403 18.04 13.84 -11.14
N PRO A 404 17.85 14.46 -12.31
CA PRO A 404 18.51 15.70 -12.80
C PRO A 404 18.00 16.99 -12.12
N GLU A 405 17.00 16.87 -11.26
CA GLU A 405 16.40 17.95 -10.48
C GLU A 405 15.78 17.37 -9.20
N LEU A 406 15.55 18.22 -8.20
CA LEU A 406 14.94 17.77 -6.95
C LEU A 406 13.49 17.35 -7.20
N PHE A 407 13.22 16.07 -6.98
CA PHE A 407 11.91 15.48 -7.17
C PHE A 407 11.36 15.01 -5.83
N PHE A 408 10.22 15.55 -5.43
CA PHE A 408 9.55 15.27 -4.19
C PHE A 408 8.28 14.46 -4.42
N TYR A 409 7.93 13.63 -3.44
CA TYR A 409 6.58 13.08 -3.32
C TYR A 409 5.82 13.88 -2.26
N PHE A 410 4.61 14.31 -2.60
CA PHE A 410 3.72 14.94 -1.64
C PHE A 410 3.20 13.90 -0.64
N THR A 411 3.36 14.18 0.64
CA THR A 411 2.89 13.31 1.73
C THR A 411 1.43 13.64 2.05
N HIS A 412 1.19 14.83 2.62
CA HIS A 412 -0.12 15.37 2.98
C HIS A 412 -0.01 16.87 3.28
N LYS A 413 -1.14 17.55 3.48
CA LYS A 413 -1.12 18.97 3.89
C LYS A 413 -0.60 19.17 5.30
#